data_AF-A0A0J6WKW1-F1
#
_entry.id   AF-A0A0J6WKW1-F1
#
_cell.length_a   1.000
_cell.length_b   1.000
_cell.length_c   1.000
_cell.angle_alpha   90.00
_cell.angle_beta   90.00
_cell.angle_gamma   90.00
#
_symmetry.space_group_name_H-M   'P 1'
#
loop_
_entity.id
_entity.type
_entity.pdbx_description
1 polymer ?
#
loop_
_entity_poly.entity_id
_entity_poly.type
_entity_poly.pdbx_seq_one_letter_code
_entity_poly.pdbx_strand_id
1 'polypeptide(L)'
;MTTTGNTNWRAPKAFQWRNVIIPVLLVALVAATAGVTWALTRTDPPPPPPPPTLPTEHPLSQLEITGITTLLARQRSGAHKASGTIVVNGHTFGVQLTYLDDNTAGSGVMTAGGTRGDALLDQGTVYLRGDTDFWSALGVTGTPPPPPGWVNIGDLLQGKLFYPPAKWTAALTPTPAARLDGSRYTAGPNSATITNASDITHYSVNDVDVDVTAAQPPDVLAAATQLGADHGPGAPLSRTAAGGWTLTAPAPPAPPAGTPTTTGSSPATPTP
;
A
#
# COMPACT_ATOMS: atom_id res chain seq x y z
N MET A 1 87.77 25.45 92.26
CA MET A 1 87.63 24.48 91.14
C MET A 1 87.31 23.16 91.82
N THR A 2 86.16 22.50 91.65
CA THR A 2 85.52 21.98 90.43
C THR A 2 84.07 21.60 90.78
N THR A 3 83.07 22.08 90.02
CA THR A 3 82.26 21.33 89.03
C THR A 3 81.06 20.57 89.63
N THR A 4 79.90 21.19 89.43
CA THR A 4 78.53 20.77 89.74
C THR A 4 78.13 19.51 88.97
N GLY A 5 77.73 18.45 89.69
CA GLY A 5 77.04 17.29 89.09
C GLY A 5 75.54 17.57 88.95
N ASN A 6 75.02 17.50 87.72
CA ASN A 6 73.58 17.56 87.44
C ASN A 6 72.98 16.15 87.48
N THR A 7 72.18 15.85 88.50
CA THR A 7 71.56 14.54 88.77
C THR A 7 70.14 14.36 88.20
N ASN A 8 69.69 15.20 87.26
CA ASN A 8 68.29 15.17 86.80
C ASN A 8 68.05 14.40 85.48
N TRP A 9 68.54 13.17 85.37
CA TRP A 9 68.06 12.26 84.31
C TRP A 9 66.84 11.45 84.82
N ARG A 10 65.68 11.63 84.18
CA ARG A 10 64.51 10.76 84.32
C ARG A 10 64.22 10.11 82.96
N ALA A 11 64.08 8.79 82.93
CA ALA A 11 63.73 8.05 81.71
C ALA A 11 62.35 8.50 81.17
N PRO A 12 62.16 8.62 79.85
CA PRO A 12 60.85 8.93 79.26
C PRO A 12 59.84 7.84 79.63
N LYS A 13 58.65 8.23 80.10
CA LYS A 13 57.56 7.26 80.34
C LYS A 13 57.16 6.61 79.01
N ALA A 14 57.08 5.29 78.98
CA ALA A 14 56.64 4.54 77.82
C ALA A 14 55.21 4.97 77.40
N PHE A 15 55.06 5.42 76.16
CA PHE A 15 53.80 5.88 75.59
C PHE A 15 52.79 4.72 75.53
N GLN A 16 51.70 4.83 76.28
CA GLN A 16 50.68 3.79 76.36
C GLN A 16 49.76 3.82 75.14
N TRP A 17 50.23 3.24 74.03
CA TRP A 17 49.52 3.10 72.75
C TRP A 17 48.08 2.58 72.88
N ARG A 18 47.80 1.78 73.90
CA ARG A 18 46.49 1.19 74.20
C ARG A 18 45.40 2.25 74.45
N ASN A 19 45.75 3.43 74.97
CA ASN A 19 44.81 4.53 75.21
C ASN A 19 44.45 5.31 73.93
N VAL A 20 45.18 5.08 72.83
CA VAL A 20 44.93 5.69 71.52
C VAL A 20 44.24 4.71 70.57
N ILE A 21 44.66 3.44 70.61
CA ILE A 21 44.12 2.40 69.70
C ILE A 21 42.65 2.12 69.97
N ILE A 22 42.24 2.03 71.24
CA ILE A 22 40.85 1.71 71.62
C ILE A 22 39.83 2.76 71.12
N PRO A 23 40.02 4.08 71.32
CA PRO A 23 39.08 5.08 70.80
C PRO A 23 39.06 5.14 69.28
N VAL A 24 40.21 4.94 68.61
CA VAL A 24 40.27 4.90 67.13
C VAL A 24 39.48 3.71 66.57
N LEU A 25 39.60 2.52 67.18
CA LEU A 25 38.81 1.35 66.80
C LEU A 25 37.32 1.54 67.03
N LEU A 26 36.92 2.19 68.13
CA LEU A 26 35.52 2.50 68.40
C LEU A 26 34.93 3.45 67.36
N VAL A 27 35.65 4.51 66.99
CA VAL A 27 35.21 5.45 65.94
C VAL A 27 35.12 4.75 64.59
N ALA A 28 36.09 3.89 64.25
CA ALA A 28 36.06 3.11 63.02
C ALA A 28 34.85 2.14 62.97
N LEU A 29 34.52 1.51 64.10
CA LEU A 29 33.37 0.60 64.21
C LEU A 29 32.03 1.34 64.05
N VAL A 30 31.91 2.55 64.63
CA VAL A 30 30.71 3.39 64.48
C VAL A 30 30.58 3.89 63.04
N ALA A 31 31.68 4.30 62.40
CA ALA A 31 31.67 4.72 61.00
C ALA A 31 31.28 3.55 60.06
N ALA A 32 31.78 2.34 60.32
CA ALA A 32 31.44 1.16 59.54
C ALA A 32 29.96 0.78 59.68
N THR A 33 29.41 0.80 60.90
CA THR A 33 27.99 0.51 61.13
C THR A 33 27.07 1.56 60.52
N ALA A 34 27.44 2.85 60.58
CA ALA A 34 26.71 3.91 59.90
C ALA A 34 26.74 3.77 58.37
N GLY A 35 27.91 3.43 57.79
CA GLY A 35 28.05 3.20 56.34
C GLY A 35 27.23 2.03 55.84
N VAL A 36 27.22 0.92 56.58
CA VAL A 36 26.40 -0.26 56.26
C VAL A 36 24.91 0.05 56.40
N THR A 37 24.51 0.76 57.45
CA THR A 37 23.10 1.15 57.64
C THR A 37 22.65 2.06 56.51
N TRP A 38 23.44 3.07 56.15
CA TRP A 38 23.14 3.97 55.04
C TRP A 38 23.03 3.22 53.71
N ALA A 39 23.95 2.29 53.43
CA ALA A 39 23.92 1.49 52.22
C ALA A 39 22.69 0.57 52.14
N LEU A 40 22.26 0.00 53.27
CA LEU A 40 21.10 -0.88 53.34
C LEU A 40 19.75 -0.12 53.34
N THR A 41 19.72 1.12 53.85
CA THR A 41 18.49 1.93 53.90
C THR A 41 18.38 2.93 52.76
N ARG A 42 19.39 3.01 51.87
CA ARG A 42 19.33 3.88 50.70
C ARG A 42 18.33 3.29 49.72
N THR A 43 17.12 3.85 49.72
CA THR A 43 16.15 3.62 48.65
C THR A 43 16.71 4.22 47.37
N ASP A 44 16.89 3.39 46.35
CA ASP A 44 17.15 3.90 45.00
C ASP A 44 16.05 4.89 44.60
N PRO A 45 16.40 6.02 43.96
CA PRO A 45 15.39 6.91 43.42
C PRO A 45 14.47 6.10 42.50
N PRO A 46 13.14 6.36 42.54
CA PRO A 46 12.22 5.65 41.67
C PRO A 46 12.71 5.79 40.23
N PRO A 47 12.61 4.72 39.41
CA PRO A 47 12.99 4.82 38.00
C PRO A 47 12.24 6.01 37.39
N PRO A 48 12.90 6.80 36.52
CA PRO A 48 12.23 7.89 35.83
C PRO A 48 10.96 7.34 35.16
N PRO A 49 9.85 8.10 35.17
CA PRO A 49 8.63 7.66 34.51
C PRO A 49 8.96 7.28 33.07
N PRO A 50 8.38 6.18 32.53
CA PRO A 50 8.59 5.84 31.14
C PRO A 50 8.25 7.06 30.27
N PRO A 51 9.00 7.31 29.18
CA PRO A 51 8.64 8.35 28.23
C PRO A 51 7.18 8.17 27.84
N PRO A 52 6.39 9.26 27.73
CA PRO A 52 5.03 9.15 27.23
C PRO A 52 5.09 8.41 25.89
N THR A 53 4.35 7.30 25.79
CA THR A 53 4.16 6.62 24.51
C THR A 53 3.52 7.64 23.59
N LEU A 54 4.24 8.05 22.55
CA LEU A 54 3.65 8.81 21.45
C LEU A 54 2.36 8.05 21.05
N PRO A 55 1.21 8.73 20.93
CA PRO A 55 0.03 8.12 20.33
C PRO A 55 0.46 7.40 19.06
N THR A 56 0.12 6.12 18.91
CA THR A 56 0.51 5.35 17.73
C THR A 56 0.03 6.06 16.46
N GLU A 57 -1.14 6.69 16.54
CA GLU A 57 -1.71 7.59 15.55
C GLU A 57 -1.46 9.07 15.88
N HIS A 58 -0.81 9.80 14.98
CA HIS A 58 -0.56 11.24 15.12
C HIS A 58 -0.73 12.02 13.80
N PRO A 59 -1.01 13.33 13.86
CA PRO A 59 -0.93 14.21 12.69
C PRO A 59 0.51 14.26 12.18
N LEU A 60 0.67 14.35 10.86
CA LEU A 60 1.99 14.39 10.25
C LEU A 60 2.80 15.61 10.70
N SER A 61 4.02 15.36 11.16
CA SER A 61 5.06 16.38 11.29
C SER A 61 5.57 16.83 9.90
N GLN A 62 6.27 17.97 9.85
CA GLN A 62 6.85 18.49 8.60
C GLN A 62 7.86 17.50 7.96
N LEU A 63 8.61 16.78 8.79
CA LEU A 63 9.54 15.76 8.31
C LEU A 63 8.80 14.57 7.69
N GLU A 64 7.71 14.13 8.31
CA GLU A 64 6.87 13.04 7.79
C GLU A 64 6.14 13.43 6.51
N ILE A 65 5.63 14.67 6.41
CA ILE A 65 5.06 15.20 5.16
C ILE A 65 6.10 15.09 4.04
N THR A 66 7.33 15.57 4.29
CA THR A 66 8.41 15.52 3.30
C THR A 66 8.78 14.08 2.93
N GLY A 67 8.86 13.18 3.92
CA GLY A 67 9.13 11.76 3.72
C GLY A 67 8.06 11.08 2.87
N ILE A 68 6.79 11.25 3.21
CA ILE A 68 5.65 10.70 2.48
C ILE A 68 5.60 11.26 1.07
N THR A 69 5.74 12.58 0.87
CA THR A 69 5.80 13.17 -0.48
C THR A 69 6.93 12.59 -1.32
N THR A 70 8.09 12.33 -0.72
CA THR A 70 9.23 11.71 -1.41
C THR A 70 8.97 10.24 -1.77
N LEU A 71 8.32 9.48 -0.89
CA LEU A 71 7.92 8.10 -1.16
C LEU A 71 6.89 8.05 -2.30
N LEU A 72 5.86 8.89 -2.25
CA LEU A 72 4.85 8.99 -3.30
C LEU A 72 5.46 9.41 -4.65
N ALA A 73 6.44 10.33 -4.64
CA ALA A 73 7.12 10.73 -5.86
C ALA A 73 7.91 9.58 -6.50
N ARG A 74 8.60 8.76 -5.69
CA ARG A 74 9.30 7.56 -6.18
C ARG A 74 8.36 6.55 -6.83
N GLN A 75 7.16 6.43 -6.27
CA GLN A 75 6.14 5.52 -6.75
C GLN A 75 5.45 5.97 -8.05
N ARG A 76 5.70 7.21 -8.52
CA ARG A 76 5.15 7.68 -9.81
C ARG A 76 5.91 7.17 -11.02
N SER A 77 7.08 6.59 -10.80
CA SER A 77 7.99 6.21 -11.86
C SER A 77 8.30 4.73 -11.85
N GLY A 78 8.41 4.14 -13.04
CA GLY A 78 8.82 2.75 -13.23
C GLY A 78 7.67 1.78 -13.37
N ALA A 79 7.99 0.49 -13.33
CA ALA A 79 7.02 -0.57 -13.49
C ALA A 79 6.56 -1.10 -12.14
N HIS A 80 5.29 -1.50 -12.07
CA HIS A 80 4.68 -2.03 -10.85
C HIS A 80 4.14 -3.44 -11.08
N LYS A 81 4.17 -4.25 -10.03
CA LYS A 81 3.32 -5.43 -9.86
C LYS A 81 2.30 -5.11 -8.79
N ALA A 82 1.03 -5.35 -9.09
CA ALA A 82 -0.08 -5.11 -8.18
C ALA A 82 -0.89 -6.40 -7.99
N SER A 83 -1.20 -6.75 -6.75
CA SER A 83 -2.02 -7.92 -6.43
C SER A 83 -3.01 -7.56 -5.33
N GLY A 84 -4.29 -7.89 -5.51
CA GLY A 84 -5.31 -7.60 -4.52
C GLY A 84 -6.69 -7.55 -5.15
N THR A 85 -7.46 -6.51 -4.86
CA THR A 85 -8.84 -6.38 -5.30
C THR A 85 -9.19 -5.00 -5.83
N ILE A 86 -10.21 -4.98 -6.69
CA ILE A 86 -10.91 -3.76 -7.10
C ILE A 86 -12.40 -3.93 -6.82
N VAL A 87 -13.08 -2.88 -6.37
CA VAL A 87 -14.55 -2.89 -6.21
C VAL A 87 -15.20 -1.99 -7.26
N VAL A 88 -16.18 -2.53 -7.99
CA VAL A 88 -16.96 -1.79 -9.00
C VAL A 88 -18.43 -2.09 -8.78
N ASN A 89 -19.25 -1.05 -8.60
CA ASN A 89 -20.70 -1.18 -8.36
C ASN A 89 -21.06 -2.16 -7.22
N GLY A 90 -20.25 -2.21 -6.15
CA GLY A 90 -20.45 -3.12 -5.02
C GLY A 90 -19.95 -4.57 -5.24
N HIS A 91 -19.37 -4.87 -6.39
CA HIS A 91 -18.78 -6.17 -6.69
C HIS A 91 -17.26 -6.12 -6.56
N THR A 92 -16.69 -7.11 -5.87
CA THR A 92 -15.25 -7.24 -5.68
C THR A 92 -14.64 -8.20 -6.70
N PHE A 93 -13.56 -7.78 -7.33
CA PHE A 93 -12.81 -8.58 -8.31
C PHE A 93 -11.36 -8.71 -7.87
N GLY A 94 -10.80 -9.90 -8.02
CA GLY A 94 -9.38 -10.14 -7.77
C GLY A 94 -8.52 -9.69 -8.95
N VAL A 95 -7.34 -9.16 -8.68
CA VAL A 95 -6.40 -8.73 -9.73
C VAL A 95 -4.98 -9.16 -9.39
N GLN A 96 -4.23 -9.58 -10.40
CA GLN A 96 -2.78 -9.76 -10.35
C GLN A 96 -2.19 -9.22 -11.65
N LEU A 97 -1.59 -8.04 -11.58
CA LEU A 97 -1.23 -7.22 -12.74
C LEU A 97 0.22 -6.80 -12.66
N THR A 98 0.81 -6.53 -13.82
CA THR A 98 2.04 -5.77 -13.94
C THR A 98 1.89 -4.73 -15.04
N TYR A 99 2.36 -3.50 -14.81
CA TYR A 99 2.13 -2.39 -15.72
C TYR A 99 3.18 -1.29 -15.55
N LEU A 100 3.37 -0.52 -16.61
CA LEU A 100 4.20 0.68 -16.64
C LEU A 100 3.46 1.86 -16.02
N ASP A 101 4.22 2.78 -15.45
CA ASP A 101 3.77 4.06 -14.87
C ASP A 101 3.05 4.98 -15.86
N ASP A 102 3.47 4.96 -17.12
CA ASP A 102 2.88 5.74 -18.21
C ASP A 102 1.62 5.10 -18.81
N ASN A 103 1.18 3.96 -18.27
CA ASN A 103 0.03 3.19 -18.73
C ASN A 103 0.11 2.76 -20.21
N THR A 104 1.30 2.72 -20.81
CA THR A 104 1.45 2.30 -22.21
C THR A 104 1.44 0.78 -22.40
N ALA A 105 1.89 0.03 -21.39
CA ALA A 105 1.91 -1.43 -21.43
C ALA A 105 1.63 -2.04 -20.06
N GLY A 106 0.92 -3.16 -20.06
CA GLY A 106 0.67 -3.97 -18.88
C GLY A 106 -0.01 -5.28 -19.22
N SER A 107 0.12 -6.25 -18.34
CA SER A 107 -0.53 -7.54 -18.48
C SER A 107 -0.81 -8.17 -17.13
N GLY A 108 -1.65 -9.19 -17.12
CA GLY A 108 -1.93 -9.94 -15.91
C GLY A 108 -3.26 -10.64 -16.01
N VAL A 109 -3.88 -10.82 -14.86
CA VAL A 109 -5.11 -11.59 -14.74
C VAL A 109 -6.09 -10.93 -13.81
N MET A 110 -7.36 -11.19 -14.09
CA MET A 110 -8.48 -10.76 -13.30
C MET A 110 -9.32 -11.97 -12.92
N THR A 111 -9.81 -12.01 -11.69
CA THR A 111 -10.67 -13.07 -11.18
C THR A 111 -12.04 -12.50 -10.85
N ALA A 112 -13.08 -13.11 -11.40
CA ALA A 112 -14.48 -12.73 -11.17
C ALA A 112 -15.33 -13.99 -10.95
N GLY A 113 -16.11 -14.04 -9.87
CA GLY A 113 -17.00 -15.19 -9.59
C GLY A 113 -16.28 -16.55 -9.53
N GLY A 114 -15.00 -16.59 -9.15
CA GLY A 114 -14.19 -17.82 -9.13
C GLY A 114 -13.58 -18.24 -10.49
N THR A 115 -13.86 -17.49 -11.55
CA THR A 115 -13.29 -17.68 -12.89
C THR A 115 -12.16 -16.70 -13.15
N ARG A 116 -11.31 -16.99 -14.15
CA ARG A 116 -10.11 -16.21 -14.48
C ARG A 116 -10.19 -15.70 -15.92
N GLY A 117 -9.88 -14.43 -16.10
CA GLY A 117 -9.64 -13.80 -17.39
C GLY A 117 -8.25 -13.21 -17.48
N ASP A 118 -7.74 -13.10 -18.71
CA ASP A 118 -6.50 -12.39 -19.02
C ASP A 118 -6.81 -10.89 -19.16
N ALA A 119 -5.89 -10.06 -18.66
CA ALA A 119 -5.95 -8.62 -18.75
C ALA A 119 -4.73 -8.09 -19.51
N LEU A 120 -4.97 -7.17 -20.44
CA LEU A 120 -3.95 -6.50 -21.24
C LEU A 120 -4.19 -5.00 -21.19
N LEU A 121 -3.11 -4.24 -20.99
CA LEU A 121 -3.05 -2.81 -21.17
C LEU A 121 -2.12 -2.56 -22.35
N ASP A 122 -2.65 -1.91 -23.39
CA ASP A 122 -1.89 -1.54 -24.57
C ASP A 122 -2.27 -0.11 -24.99
N GLN A 123 -1.28 0.78 -25.01
CA GLN A 123 -1.40 2.20 -25.36
C GLN A 123 -2.54 2.91 -24.61
N GLY A 124 -2.67 2.66 -23.31
CA GLY A 124 -3.72 3.24 -22.46
C GLY A 124 -5.10 2.60 -22.62
N THR A 125 -5.28 1.64 -23.52
CA THR A 125 -6.52 0.90 -23.70
C THR A 125 -6.46 -0.42 -22.96
N VAL A 126 -7.53 -0.76 -22.26
CA VAL A 126 -7.62 -1.99 -21.47
C VAL A 126 -8.46 -3.02 -22.21
N TYR A 127 -7.90 -4.21 -22.33
CA TYR A 127 -8.54 -5.36 -22.95
C TYR A 127 -8.66 -6.50 -21.94
N LEU A 128 -9.78 -7.22 -22.02
CA LEU A 128 -9.97 -8.46 -21.28
C LEU A 128 -10.26 -9.60 -22.26
N ARG A 129 -9.87 -10.80 -21.85
CA ARG A 129 -10.22 -12.06 -22.50
C ARG A 129 -10.61 -13.07 -21.44
N GLY A 130 -11.70 -13.78 -21.66
CA GLY A 130 -12.18 -14.82 -20.76
C GLY A 130 -13.31 -15.62 -21.40
N ASP A 131 -13.70 -16.70 -20.73
CA ASP A 131 -14.82 -17.54 -21.13
C ASP A 131 -16.17 -16.91 -20.74
N THR A 132 -17.26 -17.58 -21.13
CA THR A 132 -18.62 -17.12 -20.87
C THR A 132 -18.91 -16.91 -19.38
N ASP A 133 -18.37 -17.78 -18.52
CA ASP A 133 -18.61 -17.71 -17.08
C ASP A 133 -17.90 -16.49 -16.47
N PHE A 134 -16.68 -16.18 -16.94
CA PHE A 134 -15.97 -14.96 -16.60
C PHE A 134 -16.75 -13.70 -16.98
N TRP A 135 -17.25 -13.60 -18.21
CA TRP A 135 -18.04 -12.45 -18.63
C TRP A 135 -19.35 -12.33 -17.85
N SER A 136 -20.04 -13.44 -17.60
CA SER A 136 -21.24 -13.45 -16.77
C SER A 136 -20.95 -12.99 -15.34
N ALA A 137 -19.81 -13.37 -14.77
CA ALA A 137 -19.40 -12.92 -13.43
C ALA A 137 -19.07 -11.42 -13.36
N LEU A 138 -18.67 -10.81 -14.49
CA LEU A 138 -18.54 -9.36 -14.63
C LEU A 138 -19.88 -8.64 -14.85
N GLY A 139 -21.00 -9.38 -14.92
CA GLY A 139 -22.31 -8.84 -15.27
C GLY A 139 -22.43 -8.46 -16.76
N VAL A 140 -21.57 -9.02 -17.61
CA VAL A 140 -21.59 -8.84 -19.06
C VAL A 140 -22.34 -10.00 -19.70
N THR A 141 -23.28 -9.68 -20.59
CA THR A 141 -24.09 -10.67 -21.31
C THR A 141 -23.61 -10.88 -22.75
N GLY A 142 -24.03 -11.97 -23.37
CA GLY A 142 -23.69 -12.31 -24.75
C GLY A 142 -22.56 -13.35 -24.87
N THR A 143 -22.26 -13.72 -26.11
CA THR A 143 -21.25 -14.73 -26.41
C THR A 143 -19.87 -14.07 -26.57
N PRO A 144 -18.81 -14.61 -25.94
CA PRO A 144 -17.45 -14.14 -26.14
C PRO A 144 -17.05 -14.19 -27.63
N PRO A 145 -16.26 -13.21 -28.12
CA PRO A 145 -15.75 -13.26 -29.48
C PRO A 145 -14.87 -14.51 -29.70
N PRO A 146 -14.79 -15.02 -30.94
CA PRO A 146 -13.90 -16.14 -31.25
C PRO A 146 -12.43 -15.76 -30.96
N PRO A 147 -11.54 -16.75 -30.79
CA PRO A 147 -10.11 -16.51 -30.60
C PRO A 147 -9.55 -15.52 -31.64
N PRO A 148 -8.71 -14.55 -31.21
CA PRO A 148 -8.01 -14.54 -29.93
C PRO A 148 -8.83 -14.00 -28.75
N GLY A 149 -10.11 -13.63 -28.93
CA GLY A 149 -11.06 -13.47 -27.83
C GLY A 149 -10.94 -12.18 -27.01
N TRP A 150 -10.21 -11.18 -27.51
CA TRP A 150 -9.99 -9.91 -26.82
C TRP A 150 -11.17 -8.95 -26.96
N VAL A 151 -11.52 -8.30 -25.86
CA VAL A 151 -12.60 -7.33 -25.76
C VAL A 151 -12.05 -6.03 -25.19
N ASN A 152 -12.31 -4.91 -25.87
CA ASN A 152 -12.05 -3.58 -25.33
C ASN A 152 -13.15 -3.24 -24.31
N ILE A 153 -12.78 -3.07 -23.05
CA ILE A 153 -13.74 -2.97 -21.95
C ILE A 153 -14.24 -1.56 -21.66
N GLY A 154 -13.65 -0.52 -22.26
CA GLY A 154 -14.03 0.87 -22.02
C GLY A 154 -14.12 1.21 -20.53
N ASP A 155 -15.27 1.74 -20.10
CA ASP A 155 -15.56 2.16 -18.71
C ASP A 155 -16.13 1.05 -17.81
N LEU A 156 -16.21 -0.22 -18.27
CA LEU A 156 -16.77 -1.34 -17.49
C LEU A 156 -16.28 -1.37 -16.04
N LEU A 157 -14.96 -1.22 -15.86
CA LEU A 157 -14.29 -1.27 -14.56
C LEU A 157 -13.92 0.11 -14.00
N GLN A 158 -14.53 1.18 -14.52
CA GLN A 158 -14.34 2.56 -14.04
C GLN A 158 -12.86 3.02 -14.04
N GLY A 159 -12.03 2.44 -14.91
CA GLY A 159 -10.59 2.72 -14.95
C GLY A 159 -9.80 2.24 -13.72
N LYS A 160 -10.33 1.28 -12.95
CA LYS A 160 -9.69 0.69 -11.77
C LYS A 160 -8.75 -0.48 -12.11
N LEU A 161 -8.95 -1.13 -13.26
CA LEU A 161 -8.00 -2.12 -13.78
C LEU A 161 -6.77 -1.38 -14.35
N PHE A 162 -5.56 -1.80 -13.94
CA PHE A 162 -4.30 -1.07 -14.19
C PHE A 162 -4.33 0.38 -13.65
N TYR A 163 -4.69 0.53 -12.38
CA TYR A 163 -4.86 1.83 -11.75
C TYR A 163 -3.55 2.66 -11.77
N PRO A 164 -3.50 3.80 -12.48
CA PRO A 164 -2.25 4.50 -12.77
C PRO A 164 -1.50 4.97 -11.51
N PRO A 165 -0.16 4.90 -11.48
CA PRO A 165 0.61 5.40 -10.33
C PRO A 165 0.43 6.88 -10.06
N ALA A 166 0.30 7.67 -11.12
CA ALA A 166 -0.05 9.09 -11.00
C ALA A 166 -1.39 9.31 -10.28
N LYS A 167 -2.39 8.44 -10.47
CA LYS A 167 -3.72 8.59 -9.84
C LYS A 167 -3.71 8.21 -8.37
N TRP A 168 -3.16 7.05 -8.02
CA TRP A 168 -3.19 6.61 -6.63
C TRP A 168 -2.25 7.42 -5.74
N THR A 169 -1.07 7.83 -6.24
CA THR A 169 -0.16 8.70 -5.48
C THR A 169 -0.73 10.11 -5.28
N ALA A 170 -1.47 10.64 -6.25
CA ALA A 170 -2.15 11.93 -6.10
C ALA A 170 -3.22 11.88 -5.00
N ALA A 171 -4.01 10.81 -4.95
CA ALA A 171 -5.05 10.60 -3.94
C ALA A 171 -4.50 10.42 -2.51
N LEU A 172 -3.22 10.06 -2.39
CA LEU A 172 -2.47 9.94 -1.13
C LEU A 172 -1.64 11.18 -0.81
N THR A 173 -1.77 12.29 -1.53
CA THR A 173 -1.00 13.51 -1.22
C THR A 173 -1.31 13.97 0.22
N PRO A 174 -0.29 14.34 1.03
CA PRO A 174 -0.51 14.82 2.39
C PRO A 174 -1.53 15.96 2.49
N THR A 175 -2.45 15.82 3.43
CA THR A 175 -3.45 16.83 3.79
C THR A 175 -3.35 17.16 5.28
N PRO A 176 -3.94 18.27 5.75
CA PRO A 176 -3.96 18.58 7.20
C PRO A 176 -4.66 17.52 8.06
N ALA A 177 -5.57 16.75 7.46
CA ALA A 177 -6.27 15.65 8.13
C ALA A 177 -5.51 14.32 8.08
N ALA A 178 -4.40 14.25 7.36
CA ALA A 178 -3.63 13.03 7.22
C ALA A 178 -3.00 12.59 8.54
N ARG A 179 -2.90 11.28 8.75
CA ARG A 179 -2.37 10.66 9.97
C ARG A 179 -1.37 9.57 9.63
N LEU A 180 -0.46 9.32 10.56
CA LEU A 180 0.40 8.16 10.55
C LEU A 180 0.10 7.34 11.80
N ASP A 181 -0.23 6.06 11.62
CA ASP A 181 -0.43 5.07 12.67
C ASP A 181 0.57 3.92 12.47
N GLY A 182 1.73 4.02 13.11
CA GLY A 182 2.85 3.11 12.86
C GLY A 182 3.29 3.11 11.39
N SER A 183 3.11 1.97 10.69
CA SER A 183 3.40 1.84 9.26
C SER A 183 2.25 2.30 8.36
N ARG A 184 1.07 2.57 8.92
CA ARG A 184 -0.12 2.92 8.14
C ARG A 184 -0.21 4.43 7.98
N TYR A 185 -0.19 4.87 6.74
CA TYR A 185 -0.45 6.25 6.37
C TYR A 185 -1.90 6.40 5.90
N THR A 186 -2.62 7.41 6.39
CA THR A 186 -4.00 7.71 5.97
C THR A 186 -4.13 9.15 5.45
N ALA A 187 -4.88 9.30 4.35
CA ALA A 187 -5.17 10.57 3.69
C ALA A 187 -6.66 10.61 3.32
N GLY A 188 -7.50 11.11 4.25
CA GLY A 188 -8.96 11.06 4.08
C GLY A 188 -9.45 9.60 4.04
N PRO A 189 -10.19 9.18 2.99
CA PRO A 189 -10.65 7.79 2.86
C PRO A 189 -9.55 6.83 2.38
N ASN A 190 -8.39 7.35 1.94
CA ASN A 190 -7.33 6.56 1.33
C ASN A 190 -6.27 6.18 2.36
N SER A 191 -5.58 5.06 2.12
CA SER A 191 -4.45 4.66 2.96
C SER A 191 -3.36 3.95 2.20
N ALA A 192 -2.17 3.91 2.80
CA ALA A 192 -1.03 3.14 2.32
C ALA A 192 -0.26 2.53 3.48
N THR A 193 0.38 1.39 3.23
CA THR A 193 1.30 0.75 4.19
C THR A 193 2.73 1.04 3.76
N ILE A 194 3.50 1.63 4.67
CA ILE A 194 4.90 1.99 4.50
C ILE A 194 5.76 0.99 5.26
N THR A 195 6.57 0.22 4.55
CA THR A 195 7.45 -0.79 5.18
C THR A 195 8.86 -0.22 5.34
N ASN A 196 9.44 -0.37 6.53
CA ASN A 196 10.80 0.05 6.89
C ASN A 196 11.15 1.51 6.53
N ALA A 197 10.14 2.38 6.47
CA ALA A 197 10.25 3.77 6.02
C ALA A 197 10.88 3.96 4.63
N SER A 198 11.00 2.89 3.83
CA SER A 198 11.71 2.91 2.55
C SER A 198 10.78 2.80 1.35
N ASP A 199 9.62 2.17 1.51
CA ASP A 199 8.73 1.91 0.39
C ASP A 199 7.25 1.80 0.77
N ILE A 200 6.37 2.01 -0.21
CA ILE A 200 4.94 1.72 -0.11
C ILE A 200 4.72 0.30 -0.63
N THR A 201 4.23 -0.59 0.23
CA THR A 201 4.01 -2.01 -0.11
C THR A 201 2.55 -2.35 -0.35
N HIS A 202 1.64 -1.45 0.02
CA HIS A 202 0.20 -1.61 -0.15
C HIS A 202 -0.46 -0.24 -0.25
N TYR A 203 -1.50 -0.12 -1.08
CA TYR A 203 -2.38 1.05 -1.10
C TYR A 203 -3.85 0.65 -1.20
N SER A 204 -4.69 1.46 -0.56
CA SER A 204 -6.14 1.40 -0.61
C SER A 204 -6.66 2.77 -1.03
N VAL A 205 -7.06 2.91 -2.30
CA VAL A 205 -7.43 4.18 -2.94
C VAL A 205 -8.58 3.96 -3.90
N ASN A 206 -9.67 4.72 -3.75
CA ASN A 206 -10.81 4.73 -4.70
C ASN A 206 -11.28 3.30 -5.06
N ASP A 207 -11.52 2.47 -4.05
CA ASP A 207 -11.93 1.06 -4.19
C ASP A 207 -10.91 0.12 -4.85
N VAL A 208 -9.65 0.54 -4.98
CA VAL A 208 -8.53 -0.30 -5.38
C VAL A 208 -7.70 -0.59 -4.13
N ASP A 209 -7.61 -1.86 -3.75
CA ASP A 209 -6.95 -2.32 -2.53
C ASP A 209 -5.94 -3.41 -2.92
N VAL A 210 -4.67 -3.03 -3.03
CA VAL A 210 -3.63 -3.90 -3.59
C VAL A 210 -2.30 -3.77 -2.88
N ASP A 211 -1.60 -4.89 -2.80
CA ASP A 211 -0.18 -4.92 -2.54
C ASP A 211 0.56 -4.50 -3.82
N VAL A 212 1.60 -3.69 -3.66
CA VAL A 212 2.40 -3.15 -4.75
C VAL A 212 3.88 -3.42 -4.53
N THR A 213 4.56 -3.84 -5.58
CA THR A 213 6.02 -4.01 -5.61
C THR A 213 6.59 -3.50 -6.92
N ALA A 214 7.87 -3.13 -6.93
CA ALA A 214 8.54 -2.73 -8.16
C ALA A 214 8.68 -3.92 -9.14
N ALA A 215 8.53 -3.63 -10.42
CA ALA A 215 8.84 -4.52 -11.54
C ALA A 215 9.98 -3.93 -12.39
N GLN A 216 10.52 -4.74 -13.30
CA GLN A 216 11.44 -4.24 -14.32
C GLN A 216 10.65 -3.89 -15.60
N PRO A 217 10.79 -2.67 -16.14
CA PRO A 217 10.13 -2.27 -17.38
C PRO A 217 10.27 -3.26 -18.56
N PRO A 218 11.46 -3.83 -18.87
CA PRO A 218 11.57 -4.79 -19.96
C PRO A 218 10.74 -6.06 -19.76
N ASP A 219 10.60 -6.53 -18.51
CA ASP A 219 9.80 -7.72 -18.19
C ASP A 219 8.31 -7.45 -18.42
N VAL A 220 7.84 -6.25 -18.07
CA VAL A 220 6.44 -5.83 -18.29
C VAL A 220 6.14 -5.77 -19.78
N LEU A 221 7.02 -5.13 -20.56
CA LEU A 221 6.84 -5.00 -22.00
C LEU A 221 6.85 -6.36 -22.70
N ALA A 222 7.78 -7.24 -22.33
CA ALA A 222 7.87 -8.60 -22.87
C ALA A 222 6.60 -9.41 -22.54
N ALA A 223 6.13 -9.38 -21.29
CA ALA A 223 4.93 -10.09 -20.87
C ALA A 223 3.66 -9.57 -21.59
N ALA A 224 3.52 -8.24 -21.71
CA ALA A 224 2.40 -7.63 -22.42
C ALA A 224 2.41 -7.98 -23.92
N THR A 225 3.58 -7.91 -24.58
CA THR A 225 3.72 -8.28 -25.99
C THR A 225 3.39 -9.74 -26.23
N GLN A 226 3.87 -10.64 -25.36
CA GLN A 226 3.61 -12.07 -25.48
C GLN A 226 2.13 -12.41 -25.26
N LEU A 227 1.51 -11.84 -24.23
CA LEU A 227 0.10 -12.10 -23.91
C LEU A 227 -0.82 -11.52 -24.98
N GLY A 228 -0.55 -10.28 -25.38
CA GLY A 228 -1.36 -9.49 -26.30
C GLY A 228 -1.16 -9.84 -27.78
N ALA A 229 -0.40 -10.88 -28.12
CA ALA A 229 -0.24 -11.29 -29.51
C ALA A 229 -1.61 -11.43 -30.21
N ASP A 230 -1.71 -10.83 -31.40
CA ASP A 230 -2.90 -10.83 -32.25
C ASP A 230 -4.16 -10.19 -31.65
N HIS A 231 -4.07 -9.39 -30.58
CA HIS A 231 -5.26 -8.79 -29.94
C HIS A 231 -6.06 -7.86 -30.87
N GLY A 232 -5.39 -7.20 -31.81
CA GLY A 232 -6.00 -6.24 -32.72
C GLY A 232 -6.76 -5.13 -31.98
N PRO A 233 -7.82 -4.55 -32.56
CA PRO A 233 -8.60 -3.52 -31.88
C PRO A 233 -9.49 -4.06 -30.74
N GLY A 234 -9.57 -5.38 -30.56
CA GLY A 234 -10.55 -6.05 -29.69
C GLY A 234 -12.00 -5.89 -30.15
N ALA A 235 -12.88 -6.78 -29.71
CA ALA A 235 -14.32 -6.59 -29.86
C ALA A 235 -14.80 -5.48 -28.90
N PRO A 236 -15.63 -4.52 -29.32
CA PRO A 236 -16.11 -3.47 -28.44
C PRO A 236 -17.20 -3.98 -27.49
N LEU A 237 -17.16 -3.54 -26.24
CA LEU A 237 -18.26 -3.72 -25.31
C LEU A 237 -19.38 -2.69 -25.60
N SER A 238 -20.64 -3.10 -25.48
CA SER A 238 -21.81 -2.25 -25.73
C SER A 238 -22.78 -2.24 -24.54
N ARG A 239 -23.67 -1.25 -24.49
CA ARG A 239 -24.75 -1.19 -23.49
C ARG A 239 -26.05 -1.77 -24.05
N THR A 240 -26.78 -2.51 -23.22
CA THR A 240 -28.16 -2.93 -23.52
C THR A 240 -29.13 -1.77 -23.28
N ALA A 241 -30.37 -1.88 -23.76
CA ALA A 241 -31.40 -0.87 -23.52
C ALA A 241 -31.71 -0.64 -22.02
N ALA A 242 -31.45 -1.65 -21.17
CA ALA A 242 -31.59 -1.56 -19.72
C ALA A 242 -30.32 -1.01 -19.02
N GLY A 243 -29.29 -0.61 -19.78
CA GLY A 243 -28.03 -0.08 -19.26
C GLY A 243 -27.00 -1.13 -18.82
N GLY A 244 -27.31 -2.42 -18.97
CA GLY A 244 -26.37 -3.53 -18.72
C GLY A 244 -25.29 -3.61 -19.81
N TRP A 245 -24.24 -4.38 -19.56
CA TRP A 245 -23.15 -4.59 -20.52
C TRP A 245 -23.39 -5.82 -21.40
N THR A 246 -23.04 -5.74 -22.68
CA THR A 246 -23.16 -6.83 -23.66
C THR A 246 -21.99 -6.88 -24.63
N LEU A 247 -21.54 -8.09 -24.97
CA LEU A 247 -20.48 -8.39 -25.94
C LEU A 247 -20.97 -8.28 -27.39
N THR A 248 -22.28 -8.26 -27.62
CA THR A 248 -22.88 -8.10 -28.94
C THR A 248 -23.67 -6.80 -28.96
N ALA A 249 -23.43 -5.94 -29.96
CA ALA A 249 -24.32 -4.81 -30.21
C ALA A 249 -25.72 -5.35 -30.57
N PRO A 250 -26.81 -4.82 -29.98
CA PRO A 250 -28.16 -5.17 -30.42
C PRO A 250 -28.28 -4.96 -31.93
N ALA A 251 -28.84 -5.93 -32.65
CA ALA A 251 -29.10 -5.75 -34.08
C ALA A 251 -29.93 -4.47 -34.29
N PRO A 252 -29.61 -3.64 -35.29
CA PRO A 252 -30.43 -2.48 -35.62
C PRO A 252 -31.91 -2.91 -35.78
N PRO A 253 -32.88 -2.08 -35.36
CA PRO A 253 -34.28 -2.39 -35.63
C PRO A 253 -34.46 -2.70 -37.11
N ALA A 254 -35.09 -3.83 -37.43
CA ALA A 254 -35.40 -4.16 -38.81
C ALA A 254 -36.17 -2.99 -39.44
N PRO A 255 -35.84 -2.56 -40.67
CA PRO A 255 -36.63 -1.56 -41.37
C PRO A 255 -38.10 -1.98 -41.34
N PRO A 256 -39.05 -1.06 -41.10
CA PRO A 256 -40.47 -1.42 -41.15
C PRO A 256 -40.73 -2.12 -42.49
N ALA A 257 -41.27 -3.33 -42.40
CA ALA A 257 -41.61 -4.12 -43.57
C ALA A 257 -42.46 -3.25 -44.49
N GLY A 258 -41.93 -2.92 -45.67
CA GLY A 258 -42.67 -2.16 -46.66
C GLY A 258 -43.99 -2.85 -46.91
N THR A 259 -45.09 -2.11 -46.78
CA THR A 259 -46.43 -2.58 -47.09
C THR A 259 -46.42 -3.17 -48.50
N PRO A 260 -46.86 -4.42 -48.71
CA PRO A 260 -46.98 -4.95 -50.06
C PRO A 260 -48.03 -4.10 -50.78
N THR A 261 -47.59 -3.27 -51.73
CA THR A 261 -48.52 -2.61 -52.63
C THR A 261 -48.96 -3.67 -53.64
N THR A 262 -50.03 -4.38 -53.30
CA THR A 262 -50.84 -5.04 -54.30
C THR A 262 -51.57 -3.98 -55.11
N THR A 263 -51.73 -4.25 -56.40
CA THR A 263 -52.83 -3.86 -57.31
C THR A 263 -52.34 -3.10 -58.55
N GLY A 264 -52.46 -3.76 -59.71
CA GLY A 264 -52.28 -3.13 -61.01
C GLY A 264 -52.20 -4.07 -62.21
N SER A 265 -52.97 -5.15 -62.26
CA SER A 265 -53.19 -5.90 -63.51
C SER A 265 -54.41 -5.35 -64.24
N SER A 266 -54.22 -4.75 -65.44
CA SER A 266 -55.16 -4.76 -66.59
C SER A 266 -54.78 -3.74 -67.67
N PRO A 267 -55.24 -3.88 -68.92
CA PRO A 267 -55.11 -5.00 -69.85
C PRO A 267 -54.55 -4.52 -71.20
N ALA A 268 -54.51 -5.41 -72.20
CA ALA A 268 -53.83 -5.24 -73.48
C ALA A 268 -54.53 -4.33 -74.53
N THR A 269 -53.68 -3.59 -75.28
CA THR A 269 -53.70 -3.15 -76.71
C THR A 269 -54.87 -2.30 -77.30
N PRO A 270 -54.59 -1.39 -78.27
CA PRO A 270 -54.32 -1.79 -79.65
C PRO A 270 -53.14 -1.06 -80.35
N THR A 271 -52.57 -1.75 -81.34
CA THR A 271 -51.58 -1.30 -82.34
C THR A 271 -52.27 -0.46 -83.46
N PRO A 272 -51.51 0.29 -84.29
CA PRO A 272 -51.98 1.42 -85.10
C PRO A 272 -52.82 1.04 -86.33
#